data_AF-A0A397AK70-F1
#
_entry.id   AF-A0A397AK70-F1
#
_cell.length_a   1.000
_cell.length_b   1.000
_cell.length_c   1.000
_cell.angle_alpha   90.00
_cell.angle_beta   90.00
_cell.angle_gamma   90.00
#
_symmetry.space_group_name_H-M   'P 1'
#
loop_
_entity.id
_entity.type
_entity.pdbx_description
1 polymer ?
#
loop_
_entity_poly.entity_id
_entity_poly.type
_entity_poly.pdbx_seq_one_letter_code
_entity_poly.pdbx_strand_id
1 'polypeptide(L)'
;SKADYGIIVFADSRYNRHDKRSKLPPWINQFLLESHLNLSVDMAVHMSKKYLSLMAQPVDESTTVASILLDEAAVVKHLEGGSSKRPRLE
;
A
#
# COMPACT_ATOMS: atom_id res chain seq x y z
N SER A 1 -9.24 1.34 -11.45
CA SER A 1 -9.02 -0.11 -11.52
C SER A 1 -8.13 -0.54 -10.36
N LYS A 2 -8.22 -1.78 -9.85
CA LYS A 2 -7.29 -2.26 -8.79
C LYS A 2 -5.90 -2.63 -9.33
N ALA A 3 -5.75 -2.67 -10.65
CA ALA A 3 -4.48 -2.87 -11.33
C ALA A 3 -3.68 -1.56 -11.53
N ASP A 4 -4.27 -0.41 -11.21
CA ASP A 4 -3.59 0.88 -11.38
C ASP A 4 -2.57 1.07 -10.26
N TYR A 5 -1.33 1.42 -10.63
CA TYR A 5 -0.26 1.74 -9.70
C TYR A 5 0.35 3.10 -10.03
N GLY A 6 0.92 3.75 -9.03
CA GLY A 6 1.47 5.09 -9.18
C GLY A 6 2.43 5.46 -8.06
N ILE A 7 3.32 6.40 -8.34
CA ILE A 7 4.26 6.95 -7.38
C ILE A 7 3.80 8.36 -7.00
N ILE A 8 3.83 8.65 -5.70
CA ILE A 8 3.59 9.99 -5.16
C ILE A 8 4.90 10.45 -4.50
N VAL A 9 5.40 11.62 -4.89
CA VAL A 9 6.66 12.19 -4.37
C VAL A 9 6.37 13.50 -3.65
N PHE A 10 6.78 13.60 -2.38
CA PHE A 10 6.76 14.84 -1.62
C PHE A 10 8.14 15.51 -1.68
N ALA A 11 8.31 16.47 -2.58
CA ALA A 11 9.60 17.10 -2.87
C ALA A 11 9.94 18.30 -1.97
N ASP A 12 9.61 18.22 -0.68
CA ASP A 12 9.90 19.29 0.29
C ASP A 12 10.21 18.73 1.68
N SER A 13 11.28 19.24 2.30
CA SER A 13 11.80 18.74 3.59
C SER A 13 10.79 18.86 4.74
N ARG A 14 9.81 19.78 4.65
CA ARG A 14 8.77 19.95 5.67
C ARG A 14 7.90 18.71 5.83
N TYR A 15 7.74 17.90 4.77
CA TYR A 15 7.00 16.63 4.84
C TYR A 15 7.73 15.53 5.61
N ASN A 16 8.99 15.73 6.01
CA ASN A 16 9.66 14.82 6.92
C ASN A 16 9.08 14.92 8.35
N ARG A 17 8.58 16.10 8.72
CA ARG A 17 8.07 16.37 10.07
C ARG A 17 6.75 15.67 10.33
N HIS A 18 6.61 15.11 11.53
CA HIS A 18 5.42 14.37 11.94
C HIS A 18 4.14 15.22 11.89
N ASP A 19 4.19 16.51 12.22
CA ASP A 19 3.02 17.41 12.19
C ASP A 19 2.44 17.66 10.79
N LYS A 20 3.23 17.40 9.75
CA LYS A 20 2.78 17.45 8.35
C LYS A 20 2.33 16.09 7.87
N ARG A 21 3.06 15.02 8.20
CA ARG A 21 2.71 13.64 7.85
C ARG A 21 1.38 13.22 8.47
N SER A 22 1.14 13.56 9.73
CA SER A 22 -0.10 13.21 10.44
C SER A 22 -1.36 13.80 9.82
N LYS A 23 -1.22 14.84 8.98
CA LYS A 23 -2.34 15.46 8.25
C LYS A 23 -2.65 14.77 6.92
N LEU A 24 -1.79 13.88 6.45
CA LEU A 24 -2.06 13.10 5.25
C LEU A 24 -3.13 12.02 5.54
N PRO A 25 -3.96 11.67 4.55
CA PRO A 25 -4.91 10.58 4.69
C PRO A 25 -4.23 9.27 5.14
N PRO A 26 -4.90 8.45 5.98
CA PRO A 26 -4.32 7.20 6.50
C PRO A 26 -3.82 6.25 5.41
N TRP A 27 -4.50 6.21 4.27
CA TRP A 27 -4.14 5.34 3.15
C TRP A 27 -2.82 5.74 2.45
N ILE A 28 -2.35 6.97 2.62
CA ILE A 28 -1.00 7.40 2.18
C ILE A 28 0.01 7.08 3.28
N ASN A 29 -0.31 7.44 4.52
CA ASN A 29 0.60 7.29 5.66
C ASN A 29 1.01 5.83 5.91
N GLN A 30 0.12 4.87 5.66
CA GLN A 30 0.44 3.44 5.79
C GLN A 30 1.56 2.96 4.85
N PHE A 31 1.81 3.67 3.74
CA PHE A 31 2.87 3.34 2.78
C PHE A 31 4.10 4.27 2.87
N LEU A 32 4.03 5.31 3.71
CA LEU A 32 5.11 6.26 3.92
C LEU A 32 6.05 5.76 5.04
N LEU A 33 6.86 4.76 4.72
CA LEU A 33 7.84 4.15 5.63
C LEU A 33 8.95 5.13 6.00
N GLU A 34 9.56 4.94 7.18
CA GLU A 34 10.68 5.76 7.65
C GLU A 34 11.89 5.71 6.68
N SER A 35 12.10 4.57 6.01
CA SER A 35 13.13 4.40 4.98
C SER A 35 12.87 5.21 3.70
N HIS A 36 11.65 5.72 3.50
CA HIS A 36 11.26 6.51 2.33
C HIS A 36 11.29 8.02 2.60
N LEU A 37 11.74 8.43 3.78
CA LEU A 37 11.85 9.83 4.17
C LEU A 37 13.25 10.37 3.92
N ASN A 38 13.32 11.69 3.70
CA ASN A 38 14.59 12.43 3.57
C ASN A 38 15.55 11.82 2.53
N LEU A 39 15.01 11.31 1.42
CA LEU A 39 15.78 10.72 0.34
C LEU A 39 16.48 11.80 -0.48
N SER A 40 17.71 11.50 -0.93
CA SER A 40 18.32 12.27 -2.01
C SER A 40 17.60 12.01 -3.34
N VAL A 41 17.82 12.88 -4.32
CA VAL A 41 17.21 12.73 -5.66
C VAL A 41 17.61 11.40 -6.30
N ASP A 42 18.87 10.99 -6.19
CA ASP A 42 19.36 9.72 -6.74
C ASP A 42 18.69 8.51 -6.09
N MET A 43 18.51 8.52 -4.76
CA MET A 43 17.80 7.46 -4.05
C MET A 43 16.34 7.40 -4.46
N ALA A 44 15.66 8.54 -4.54
CA ALA A 44 14.27 8.61 -4.97
C ALA A 44 14.09 8.06 -6.39
N VAL A 45 14.99 8.38 -7.32
CA VAL A 45 14.98 7.84 -8.70
C VAL A 45 15.23 6.33 -8.70
N HIS A 46 16.21 5.84 -7.95
CA HIS A 46 16.50 4.41 -7.85
C HIS A 46 15.28 3.62 -7.35
N MET A 47 14.65 4.10 -6.27
CA MET A 47 13.47 3.48 -5.69
C MET A 47 12.27 3.51 -6.64
N SER A 48 12.07 4.64 -7.32
CA SER A 48 11.00 4.80 -8.30
C SER A 48 11.13 3.80 -9.46
N LYS A 49 12.34 3.65 -10.01
CA LYS A 49 12.62 2.65 -11.05
C LYS A 49 12.33 1.23 -10.58
N LYS A 50 12.81 0.89 -9.38
CA LYS A 50 12.59 -0.44 -8.79
C LYS A 50 11.09 -0.72 -8.61
N TYR A 51 10.33 0.23 -8.07
CA TYR A 51 8.90 0.09 -7.87
C TYR A 51 8.15 -0.13 -9.19
N LEU A 52 8.40 0.73 -10.19
CA LEU A 52 7.73 0.62 -11.49
C LEU A 52 8.05 -0.71 -12.18
N SER A 53 9.30 -1.18 -12.13
CA SER A 53 9.68 -2.48 -12.71
C SER A 53 8.98 -3.66 -12.03
N LEU A 54 8.78 -3.60 -10.71
CA LEU A 54 8.08 -4.65 -9.96
C LEU A 54 6.58 -4.65 -10.24
N MET A 55 5.96 -3.47 -10.34
CA MET A 55 4.53 -3.34 -10.59
C MET A 55 4.13 -3.55 -12.05
N ALA A 56 5.08 -3.40 -12.99
CA ALA A 56 4.86 -3.65 -14.41
C ALA A 56 4.81 -5.14 -14.78
N GLN A 57 5.00 -6.05 -13.83
CA GLN A 57 4.90 -7.48 -14.10
C GLN A 57 3.45 -7.88 -14.38
N PRO A 58 3.20 -8.86 -15.27
CA PRO A 58 1.87 -9.40 -15.49
C PRO A 58 1.25 -9.88 -14.17
N VAL A 59 0.03 -9.41 -13.91
CA VAL A 59 -0.70 -9.76 -12.69
C VAL A 59 -1.28 -11.16 -12.88
N ASP A 60 -0.90 -12.10 -12.02
CA ASP A 60 -1.59 -13.38 -11.93
C ASP A 60 -2.97 -13.15 -11.30
N GLU A 61 -3.99 -13.24 -12.14
CA GLU A 61 -5.38 -13.03 -11.76
C GLU A 61 -5.81 -14.01 -10.66
N SER A 62 -5.33 -15.25 -10.68
CA SER A 62 -5.76 -16.26 -9.70
C SER A 62 -5.34 -15.91 -8.27
N THR A 63 -4.10 -15.41 -8.10
CA THR A 63 -3.55 -15.03 -6.79
C THR A 63 -4.02 -13.63 -6.34
N THR A 64 -4.18 -12.71 -7.30
CA THR A 64 -4.49 -11.30 -7.01
C THR A 64 -5.99 -11.08 -6.78
N VAL A 65 -6.86 -11.75 -7.54
CA VAL A 65 -8.31 -11.61 -7.40
C VAL A 65 -8.76 -12.13 -6.02
N ALA A 66 -8.22 -13.27 -5.57
CA ALA A 66 -8.58 -13.88 -4.30
C ALA A 66 -8.20 -13.05 -3.05
N SER A 67 -7.16 -12.21 -3.14
CA SER A 67 -6.68 -11.42 -2.00
C SER A 67 -7.31 -10.03 -1.91
N ILE A 68 -7.75 -9.46 -3.03
CA ILE A 68 -8.23 -8.07 -3.09
C ILE A 68 -9.71 -7.97 -3.48
N LEU A 69 -10.28 -8.96 -4.15
CA LEU A 69 -11.71 -9.03 -4.50
C LEU A 69 -12.40 -10.09 -3.64
N LEU A 70 -13.72 -9.91 -3.46
CA LEU A 70 -14.57 -10.81 -2.70
C LEU A 70 -15.51 -11.49 -3.69
N ASP A 71 -15.31 -12.79 -3.87
CA ASP A 71 -16.21 -13.63 -4.67
C ASP A 71 -17.40 -14.09 -3.82
N GLU A 72 -18.49 -14.48 -4.46
CA GLU A 72 -19.73 -14.93 -3.80
C GLU A 72 -19.48 -16.07 -2.80
N ALA A 73 -18.67 -17.07 -3.18
CA ALA A 73 -18.28 -18.16 -2.30
C ALA A 73 -17.46 -17.69 -1.07
N ALA A 74 -16.62 -16.66 -1.25
CA ALA A 74 -15.86 -16.07 -0.15
C ALA A 74 -16.76 -15.27 0.81
N VAL A 75 -17.80 -14.60 0.27
CA VAL A 75 -18.82 -13.90 1.06
C VAL A 75 -19.62 -14.87 1.91
N VAL A 76 -20.11 -15.97 1.33
CA VAL A 76 -20.86 -17.00 2.07
C VAL A 76 -20.00 -17.57 3.20
N LYS A 77 -18.73 -17.91 2.93
CA LYS A 77 -17.79 -18.38 3.95
C LYS A 77 -17.56 -17.36 5.07
N HIS A 78 -17.53 -16.06 4.75
CA HIS A 78 -17.38 -15.00 5.75
C HIS A 78 -18.62 -14.81 6.62
N LEU A 79 -19.82 -15.02 6.05
CA LEU A 79 -21.10 -14.92 6.76
C LEU A 79 -21.39 -16.16 7.62
N GLU A 80 -21.01 -17.35 7.15
CA GLU A 80 -21.14 -18.62 7.88
C GLU A 80 -20.10 -18.74 9.02
N GLY A 81 -18.92 -18.15 8.85
CA GLY A 81 -17.87 -18.04 9.86
C GLY A 81 -18.15 -16.94 10.90
N GLY A 82 -19.20 -17.10 11.71
CA GLY A 82 -19.58 -16.14 12.74
C GLY A 82 -18.41 -15.73 13.67
N SER A 83 -18.15 -14.41 13.72
CA SER A 83 -17.53 -13.69 14.84
C SER A 83 -16.25 -14.30 15.46
N SER A 84 -15.23 -14.63 14.66
CA SER A 84 -13.88 -14.78 15.22
C SER A 84 -13.20 -13.42 15.31
N LYS A 85 -13.28 -12.79 16.49
CA LYS A 85 -12.61 -11.52 16.80
C LYS A 85 -11.12 -11.67 16.47
N ARG A 86 -10.61 -10.84 15.54
CA ARG A 86 -9.17 -10.72 15.28
C ARG A 86 -8.44 -10.49 16.62
N PRO A 87 -7.45 -11.31 17.01
CA PRO A 87 -6.67 -11.03 18.21
C PRO A 87 -5.96 -9.69 18.02
N ARG A 88 -6.10 -8.80 18.99
CA ARG A 88 -5.31 -7.57 19.06
C ARG A 88 -3.85 -8.00 19.29
N LEU A 89 -3.00 -7.74 18.30
CA LEU A 89 -1.56 -7.86 18.46
C LEU A 89 -1.13 -6.78 19.47
N GLU A 90 -0.61 -7.20 20.63
CA GLU A 90 0.10 -6.33 21.58
C GLU A 90 1.49 -5.99 21.07
#